data_AF-B9MZJ9-F1
#
_entry.id   AF-B9MZJ9-F1
#
_cell.length_a   1.000
_cell.length_b   1.000
_cell.length_c   1.000
_cell.angle_alpha   90.00
_cell.angle_beta   90.00
_cell.angle_gamma   90.00
#
_symmetry.space_group_name_H-M   'P 1'
#
loop_
_entity.id
_entity.type
_entity.pdbx_description
1 polymer ?
#
loop_
_entity_poly.entity_id
_entity_poly.type
_entity_poly.pdbx_seq_one_letter_code
_entity_poly.pdbx_strand_id
1 'polypeptide(L)' 'MEDDGFLQDSSSYNVIIQGFLQNRDSSTAIRLVHEMVSKRFSADLSAFQMLLDLESHDEIISRFMRGSSQGRKMK' A
#
# COMPACT_ATOMS: atom_id res chain seq x y z
N MET A 1 -12.28 -9.45 24.53
CA MET A 1 -11.56 -10.25 23.53
C MET A 1 -10.78 -9.23 22.74
N GLU A 2 -9.51 -9.10 23.08
CA GLU A 2 -8.57 -8.31 22.31
C GLU A 2 -8.57 -8.97 20.93
N ASP A 3 -8.89 -8.19 19.91
CA ASP A 3 -8.71 -8.60 18.53
C ASP A 3 -7.20 -8.75 18.36
N ASP A 4 -6.69 -9.92 18.72
CA ASP A 4 -5.37 -10.44 18.38
C ASP A 4 -5.38 -10.59 16.86
N GLY A 5 -5.39 -9.44 16.18
CA GLY A 5 -5.18 -9.26 14.76
C GLY A 5 -3.77 -9.73 14.50
N PHE A 6 -3.65 -11.05 14.36
CA PHE A 6 -2.54 -11.85 13.91
C PHE A 6 -1.38 -10.95 13.52
N LEU A 7 -0.48 -10.64 14.48
CA LEU A 7 0.64 -9.68 14.35
C LEU A 7 1.01 -9.51 12.89
N GLN A 8 0.36 -8.53 12.22
CA GLN A 8 0.33 -8.52 10.78
C GLN A 8 1.67 -7.91 10.39
N ASP A 9 2.66 -8.79 10.30
CA ASP A 9 4.01 -8.42 9.94
C ASP A 9 3.95 -7.76 8.57
N SER A 10 4.92 -6.89 8.32
CA SER A 10 5.23 -6.33 7.01
C SER A 10 5.02 -7.35 5.88
N SER A 11 5.50 -8.58 6.07
CA SER A 11 5.34 -9.70 5.12
C SER A 11 3.88 -10.05 4.83
N SER A 12 3.02 -10.16 5.85
CA SER A 12 1.60 -10.47 5.67
C SER A 12 0.86 -9.37 4.91
N TYR A 13 1.14 -8.09 5.22
CA TYR A 13 0.59 -6.98 4.45
C TYR A 13 1.01 -7.05 2.99
N ASN A 14 2.29 -7.30 2.71
CA ASN A 14 2.80 -7.35 1.34
C ASN A 14 2.09 -8.42 0.50
N VAL A 15 1.93 -9.63 1.03
CA VAL A 15 1.24 -10.72 0.33
C VAL A 15 -0.22 -10.35 0.04
N ILE A 16 -0.92 -9.76 1.01
CA ILE A 16 -2.32 -9.36 0.84
C ILE A 16 -2.45 -8.22 -0.18
N ILE A 17 -1.60 -7.19 -0.08
CA ILE A 17 -1.56 -6.06 -1.02
C ILE A 17 -1.30 -6.57 -2.44
N GLN A 18 -0.30 -7.44 -2.62
CA GLN A 18 -0.01 -8.05 -3.92
C GLN A 18 -1.20 -8.82 -4.48
N GLY A 19 -1.92 -9.57 -3.63
CA GLY A 19 -3.15 -10.27 -4.04
C GLY A 19 -4.24 -9.30 -4.55
N PHE A 20 -4.45 -8.19 -3.86
CA PHE A 20 -5.42 -7.17 -4.32
C PHE A 20 -4.97 -6.48 -5.61
N LEU A 21 -3.69 -6.18 -5.76
CA LEU A 21 -3.13 -5.60 -7.00
C LEU A 21 -3.30 -6.55 -8.20
N GLN A 22 -3.08 -7.85 -8.01
CA GLN A 22 -3.31 -8.86 -9.04
C GLN A 22 -4.80 -8.98 -9.42
N ASN A 23 -5.70 -8.80 -8.44
CA ASN A 23 -7.13 -8.80 -8.66
C ASN A 23 -7.69 -7.46 -9.17
N ARG A 24 -6.83 -6.49 -9.52
CA ARG A 24 -7.21 -5.14 -9.98
C ARG A 24 -8.04 -4.36 -8.95
N ASP A 25 -7.98 -4.73 -7.67
CA ASP A 25 -8.62 -4.00 -6.58
C ASP A 25 -7.64 -3.04 -5.91
N SER A 26 -7.29 -2.01 -6.67
CA SER A 26 -6.35 -0.98 -6.26
C SER A 26 -6.85 -0.14 -5.07
N SER A 27 -8.18 0.01 -4.94
CA SER A 27 -8.78 0.74 -3.81
C SER A 27 -8.46 0.06 -2.47
N THR A 28 -8.70 -1.25 -2.39
CA THR A 28 -8.39 -2.03 -1.18
C THR A 28 -6.88 -2.12 -0.95
N ALA A 29 -6.09 -2.32 -2.02
CA ALA A 29 -4.63 -2.35 -1.93
C ALA A 29 -4.06 -1.06 -1.31
N ILE A 30 -4.48 0.12 -1.79
CA ILE A 30 -4.02 1.41 -1.27
C ILE A 30 -4.46 1.64 0.19
N ARG A 31 -5.68 1.22 0.57
CA ARG A 31 -6.12 1.28 1.97
C ARG A 31 -5.21 0.47 2.89
N LEU A 32 -4.80 -0.71 2.46
CA LEU A 32 -3.87 -1.56 3.21
C LEU A 32 -2.47 -0.94 3.29
N VAL A 33 -1.97 -0.32 2.21
CA VAL A 33 -0.70 0.43 2.23
C VAL A 33 -0.76 1.57 3.25
N HIS A 34 -1.87 2.32 3.31
CA HIS A 34 -2.06 3.36 4.32
C HIS A 34 -2.06 2.82 5.76
N GLU A 35 -2.74 1.69 5.98
CA GLU A 35 -2.74 1.03 7.29
C GLU A 35 -1.34 0.54 7.68
N MET A 36 -0.61 -0.02 6.74
CA MET A 36 0.77 -0.48 6.90
C MET A 36 1.69 0.67 7.34
N VAL A 37 1.61 1.82 6.68
CA VAL A 37 2.36 3.03 7.04
C VAL A 37 1.95 3.57 8.42
N SER A 38 0.64 3.55 8.73
CA SER A 38 0.11 3.96 10.05
C SER A 38 0.69 3.09 11.17
N LYS A 39 0.85 1.79 10.92
CA LYS A 39 1.47 0.83 11.82
C LYS A 39 3.00 0.82 11.80
N ARG A 40 3.65 1.78 11.09
CA ARG A 40 5.11 1.90 10.94
C ARG A 40 5.78 0.74 10.19
N PHE A 41 5.01 -0.04 9.43
CA PHE A 41 5.55 -1.03 8.52
C PHE A 41 5.85 -0.41 7.15
N SER A 42 6.78 -1.01 6.41
CA SER A 42 7.14 -0.60 5.05
C SER A 42 6.74 -1.67 4.06
N ALA A 43 6.09 -1.25 2.97
CA ALA A 43 5.85 -2.11 1.82
C ALA A 43 7.18 -2.65 1.28
N ASP A 44 7.19 -3.90 0.81
CA ASP A 44 8.37 -4.47 0.16
C ASP A 44 8.55 -3.96 -1.27
N LEU A 45 9.74 -4.23 -1.82
CA LEU A 45 10.09 -3.84 -3.18
C LEU A 45 9.14 -4.43 -4.23
N SER A 46 8.64 -5.65 -4.03
CA SER A 46 7.74 -6.28 -4.99
C SER A 46 6.36 -5.62 -5.01
N ALA A 47 5.77 -5.33 -3.85
CA ALA A 47 4.52 -4.57 -3.79
C ALA A 47 4.68 -3.16 -4.39
N PHE A 48 5.81 -2.49 -4.15
CA PHE A 48 6.10 -1.18 -4.73
C PHE A 48 6.25 -1.23 -6.26
N GLN A 49 6.93 -2.25 -6.79
CA GLN A 49 7.08 -2.42 -8.23
C GLN A 49 5.73 -2.62 -8.91
N MET A 50 4.84 -3.43 -8.32
CA MET A 50 3.48 -3.61 -8.84
C MET A 50 2.68 -2.31 -8.87
N LEU A 51 2.80 -1.47 -7.83
CA LEU A 51 2.18 -0.15 -7.82
C LEU A 51 2.73 0.74 -8.95
N LEU A 52 4.04 0.72 -9.19
CA LEU A 52 4.64 1.49 -10.29
C LEU A 52 4.20 1.00 -11.67
N ASP A 53 4.13 -0.32 -11.87
CA ASP A 53 3.70 -0.92 -13.15
C ASP A 53 2.22 -0.61 -13.44
N LEU A 54 1.40 -0.48 -12.40
CA LEU A 54 -0.02 -0.17 -12.52
C LEU A 54 -0.31 1.34 -12.52
N GLU A 55 0.64 2.20 -12.15
CA GLU A 55 0.46 3.66 -12.01
C GLU A 55 -0.09 4.31 -13.28
N SER A 56 0.38 3.88 -14.45
CA SER A 56 -0.05 4.39 -15.75
C SER A 56 -1.43 3.90 -16.20
N HIS A 57 -1.95 2.84 -15.57
CA HIS A 57 -3.19 2.18 -15.93
C HIS A 57 -4.29 2.33 -14.88
N ASP A 58 -3.96 2.79 -13.68
CA ASP A 58 -4.85 2.87 -12.54
C ASP A 58 -4.82 4.26 -11.90
N GLU A 59 -5.93 5.00 -12.04
CA GLU A 59 -6.06 6.36 -11.52
C GLU A 59 -5.89 6.42 -10.00
N ILE A 60 -6.34 5.39 -9.26
CA ILE A 60 -6.25 5.36 -7.80
C ILE A 60 -4.78 5.29 -7.39
N ILE A 61 -4.02 4.41 -8.04
CA ILE A 61 -2.58 4.26 -7.79
C ILE A 61 -1.83 5.51 -8.23
N SER A 62 -2.13 6.08 -9.41
CA SER A 62 -1.53 7.33 -9.88
C SER A 62 -1.75 8.47 -8.89
N ARG A 63 -2.99 8.62 -8.40
CA ARG A 63 -3.33 9.65 -7.40
C ARG A 63 -2.61 9.41 -6.08
N PHE A 64 -2.48 8.17 -5.63
CA PHE A 64 -1.74 7.83 -4.41
C PHE A 64 -0.25 8.17 -4.54
N MET A 65 0.39 7.75 -5.64
CA MET A 65 1.82 7.99 -5.89
C MET A 65 2.12 9.49 -6.05
N ARG A 66 1.26 10.25 -6.74
CA ARG A 66 1.37 11.72 -6.86
C ARG A 66 1.06 12.44 -5.55
N GLY A 67 0.09 11.97 -4.77
CA GLY A 67 -0.31 12.55 -3.48
C GLY A 67 0.77 12.45 -2.41
N SER A 68 1.59 11.40 -2.46
CA SER A 68 2.75 11.20 -1.59
C SER A 68 3.83 12.30 -1.73
N SER A 69 3.85 13.01 -2.87
CA SER A 69 4.83 14.06 -3.17
C SER A 69 4.52 15.42 -2.51
N GLN A 70 3.26 15.72 -2.17
CA GLN A 70 2.87 17.06 -1.70
C GLN A 70 3.07 17.31 -0.18
N GLY A 71 3.73 16.41 0.56
CA GLY A 71 3.88 16.50 2.02
C GLY A 71 5.19 17.11 2.56
N ARG A 72 6.19 17.47 1.75
CA ARG A 72 7.41 18.13 2.25
C ARG A 72 7.26 19.66 2.25
N LYS A 73 6.60 20.21 3.26
CA LYS A 73 7.10 21.47 3.83
C LYS A 73 8.12 21.12 4.90
N MET A 74 9.39 21.05 4.48
CA MET A 74 10.52 21.16 5.41
C MET A 74 10.39 22.55 6.06
N LYS A 75 10.21 22.57 7.37
CA LYS A 75 10.32 23.77 8.18
C LYS A 75 11.68 23.75 8.87
#